data_AF-A0A922FQG4-F1
#
_entry.id   AF-A0A922FQG4-F1
#
_cell.length_a   1.000
_cell.length_b   1.000
_cell.length_c   1.000
_cell.angle_alpha   90.00
_cell.angle_beta   90.00
_cell.angle_gamma   90.00
#
_symmetry.space_group_name_H-M   'P 1'
#
loop_
_entity.id
_entity.type
_entity.pdbx_description
1 polymer ?
#
loop_
_entity_poly.entity_id
_entity_poly.type
_entity_poly.pdbx_seq_one_letter_code
_entity_poly.pdbx_strand_id
1 'polypeptide(L)'
;MASQFGYCSSSSTTFTPSSFKNETHLSSRFNIVPRKSHSSTSISLIRLRIRPRKHFQLKSSSGHPLNAVSLQDGTAGVPLAKNDMEPQGKEESLPFSQSENVGPHLSITIVGASGDLAKKKIFPALFALYYEDWLPENFIVFGYARTKMTDEELRNMISRTLTCRIDQRENCEDKMDRFLKRCFYHSGQYDSEEHFAELNRKLQEKEAGKLSNRLFYLSIPPNIFVNVVKCASLRASSTSGWTRVIVEKPFGRDSESSGELTRCLKLYLTEDQIFRIDHYLGKELVENLSVLRFSNLVFEPLWSRNYIRNVQLIFSEDFGTEGRGGYFDNYGIIRDIMQNHLLQILALFAMETPVSLDAEDIRNEKVKVLRSMRPLQLEDVAVGQYKGHSKGGKSYPAYTDDPTVPNNSLTPTFAAAALFINNARWDGVPFLMKAGKALHTKRDQSSVQTRPW
;
A
#
# COMPACT_ATOMS: atom_id res chain seq x y z
N MET A 1 -22.97 -9.18 -22.56
CA MET A 1 -23.84 -8.94 -21.40
C MET A 1 -23.14 -7.94 -20.50
N ALA A 2 -23.53 -6.67 -20.58
CA ALA A 2 -22.90 -5.59 -19.83
C ALA A 2 -23.53 -5.51 -18.42
N SER A 3 -22.69 -5.61 -17.39
CA SER A 3 -23.08 -5.53 -15.98
C SER A 3 -23.17 -4.07 -15.52
N GLN A 4 -24.39 -3.61 -15.28
CA GLN A 4 -24.69 -2.33 -14.63
C GLN A 4 -24.40 -2.41 -13.13
N PHE A 5 -23.69 -1.42 -12.60
CA PHE A 5 -23.63 -1.15 -11.18
C PHE A 5 -25.03 -0.70 -10.70
N GLY A 6 -25.51 -1.27 -9.60
CA GLY A 6 -26.81 -0.95 -9.02
C GLY A 6 -26.84 0.49 -8.49
N TYR A 7 -27.76 1.29 -9.03
CA TYR A 7 -28.04 2.64 -8.58
C TYR A 7 -28.69 2.64 -7.19
N CYS A 8 -28.19 3.49 -6.28
CA CYS A 8 -28.96 3.93 -5.13
C CYS A 8 -30.14 4.79 -5.64
N SER A 9 -31.36 4.33 -5.41
CA SER A 9 -32.58 4.99 -5.86
C SER A 9 -33.09 6.02 -4.85
N SER A 10 -33.38 7.22 -5.36
CA SER A 10 -34.35 8.14 -4.76
C SER A 10 -35.19 8.77 -5.89
N SER A 11 -36.48 8.41 -5.88
CA SER A 11 -37.67 9.00 -6.53
C SER A 11 -37.52 9.99 -7.70
N SER A 12 -38.04 9.52 -8.83
CA SER A 12 -38.50 10.12 -10.10
C SER A 12 -39.01 11.58 -10.14
N THR A 13 -38.65 12.27 -11.22
CA THR A 13 -39.63 12.92 -12.11
C THR A 13 -39.13 12.92 -13.56
N THR A 14 -40.00 12.45 -14.46
CA THR A 14 -39.82 12.16 -15.89
C THR A 14 -39.82 13.39 -16.78
N PHE A 15 -38.91 13.44 -17.77
CA PHE A 15 -39.14 14.07 -19.09
C PHE A 15 -38.26 13.39 -20.16
N THR A 16 -38.88 12.96 -21.27
CA THR A 16 -38.25 12.35 -22.45
C THR A 16 -38.08 13.35 -23.62
N PRO A 17 -37.24 13.03 -24.62
CA PRO A 17 -36.43 14.02 -25.36
C PRO A 17 -36.91 14.27 -26.80
N SER A 18 -36.48 15.40 -27.39
CA SER A 18 -36.59 15.65 -28.84
C SER A 18 -35.22 15.78 -29.51
N SER A 19 -35.01 14.87 -30.46
CA SER A 19 -34.04 14.83 -31.57
C SER A 19 -33.73 16.19 -32.21
N PHE A 20 -32.46 16.46 -32.52
CA PHE A 20 -32.09 17.10 -33.80
C PHE A 20 -30.72 16.60 -34.29
N LYS A 21 -30.75 15.93 -35.45
CA LYS A 21 -29.62 15.72 -36.36
C LYS A 21 -29.35 17.03 -37.10
N ASN A 22 -28.08 17.33 -37.37
CA ASN A 22 -27.68 17.85 -38.69
C ASN A 22 -26.17 17.66 -38.89
N GLU A 23 -25.86 16.91 -39.95
CA GLU A 23 -24.57 16.87 -40.62
C GLU A 23 -24.32 18.18 -41.35
N THR A 24 -23.06 18.59 -41.50
CA THR A 24 -22.58 19.27 -42.71
C THR A 24 -21.08 19.08 -42.85
N HIS A 25 -20.71 18.34 -43.89
CA HIS A 25 -19.38 18.29 -44.47
C HIS A 25 -19.00 19.67 -45.04
N LEU A 26 -17.78 20.13 -44.79
CA LEU A 26 -17.08 21.07 -45.66
C LEU A 26 -15.59 20.75 -45.64
N SER A 27 -15.13 20.21 -46.77
CA SER A 27 -13.73 20.04 -47.12
C SER A 27 -13.18 21.36 -47.65
N SER A 28 -11.98 21.74 -47.25
CA SER A 28 -11.10 22.56 -48.10
C SER A 28 -9.64 22.28 -47.79
N ARG A 29 -8.91 22.04 -48.87
CA ARG A 29 -7.48 21.73 -48.95
C ARG A 29 -6.66 22.95 -48.55
N PHE A 30 -5.55 22.76 -47.83
CA PHE A 30 -4.40 23.66 -47.94
C PHE A 30 -3.09 22.89 -47.97
N ASN A 31 -2.25 23.34 -48.90
CA ASN A 31 -1.03 22.73 -49.40
C ASN A 31 0.12 22.77 -48.39
N ILE A 32 0.94 21.72 -48.44
CA ILE A 32 2.27 21.60 -47.84
C ILE A 32 3.29 22.27 -48.79
N VAL A 33 4.14 23.16 -48.26
CA VAL A 33 5.47 23.46 -48.84
C VAL A 33 6.47 23.68 -47.68
N PRO A 34 7.67 23.07 -47.72
CA PRO A 34 8.61 23.03 -46.59
C PRO A 34 9.56 24.23 -46.58
N ARG A 35 10.02 24.65 -45.38
CA ARG A 35 11.14 25.59 -45.24
C ARG A 35 12.33 24.92 -44.58
N LYS A 36 13.45 24.94 -45.32
CA LYS A 36 14.78 24.47 -44.94
C LYS A 36 15.39 25.37 -43.86
N SER A 37 16.22 24.72 -43.06
CA SER A 37 17.15 25.22 -42.06
C SER A 37 18.20 26.17 -42.63
N HIS A 38 18.55 27.21 -41.87
CA HIS A 38 19.90 27.77 -41.86
C HIS A 38 20.30 28.15 -40.43
N SER A 39 21.49 27.67 -40.08
CA SER A 39 22.29 27.94 -38.89
C SER A 39 22.68 29.41 -38.77
N SER A 40 22.68 29.95 -37.56
CA SER A 40 23.68 30.95 -37.19
C SER A 40 24.03 30.81 -35.70
N THR A 41 25.32 30.55 -35.50
CA THR A 41 26.04 30.48 -34.23
C THR A 41 26.18 31.90 -33.70
N SER A 42 25.86 32.12 -32.41
CA SER A 42 26.31 33.33 -31.72
C SER A 42 26.88 32.95 -30.36
N ILE A 43 28.20 32.98 -30.30
CA ILE A 43 29.01 32.89 -29.08
C ILE A 43 28.98 34.28 -28.45
N SER A 44 28.46 34.39 -27.23
CA SER A 44 28.70 35.56 -26.38
C SER A 44 29.55 35.13 -25.19
N LEU A 45 30.84 35.49 -25.27
CA LEU A 45 31.78 35.50 -24.16
C LEU A 45 31.40 36.65 -23.21
N ILE A 46 30.97 36.31 -21.99
CA ILE A 46 30.97 37.25 -20.87
C ILE A 46 31.98 36.72 -19.84
N ARG A 47 33.18 37.28 -19.88
CA ARG A 47 34.11 37.31 -18.73
C ARG A 47 33.69 38.46 -17.83
N LEU A 48 33.73 38.23 -16.51
CA LEU A 48 33.97 39.16 -15.39
C LEU A 48 33.54 38.41 -14.11
N ARG A 49 34.20 38.39 -12.95
CA ARG A 49 35.50 38.88 -12.47
C ARG A 49 35.62 38.23 -11.09
N ILE A 50 36.69 37.48 -10.83
CA ILE A 50 36.97 36.94 -9.49
C ILE A 50 37.52 38.08 -8.62
N ARG A 51 36.99 38.25 -7.41
CA ARG A 51 37.62 39.00 -6.30
C ARG A 51 37.60 38.13 -5.04
N PRO A 52 38.73 37.93 -4.33
CA PRO A 52 38.76 37.21 -3.06
C PRO A 52 38.76 38.16 -1.83
N ARG A 53 38.52 37.53 -0.67
CA ARG A 53 38.58 38.01 0.74
C ARG A 53 37.25 38.55 1.30
N LYS A 54 36.80 38.16 2.50
CA LYS A 54 37.56 38.06 3.77
C LYS A 54 37.12 36.89 4.67
N HIS A 55 38.09 36.41 5.46
CA HIS A 55 37.93 35.53 6.61
C HIS A 55 36.86 36.03 7.60
N PHE A 56 36.06 35.11 8.12
CA PHE A 56 35.35 35.26 9.38
C PHE A 56 35.65 34.03 10.25
N GLN A 57 36.43 34.22 11.32
CA GLN A 57 36.59 33.29 12.42
C GLN A 57 35.60 33.69 13.51
N LEU A 58 34.87 32.72 14.06
CA LEU A 58 34.18 32.89 15.35
C LEU A 58 34.58 31.74 16.26
N LYS A 59 35.12 32.14 17.41
CA LYS A 59 35.69 31.31 18.48
C LYS A 59 34.60 30.56 19.22
N SER A 60 34.99 29.38 19.71
CA SER A 60 34.28 28.54 20.67
C SER A 60 34.02 29.27 22.00
N SER A 61 32.85 29.02 22.59
CA SER A 61 32.63 29.14 24.04
C SER A 61 32.02 27.85 24.57
N SER A 62 32.67 27.35 25.61
CA SER A 62 32.43 26.20 26.46
C SER A 62 31.03 26.06 27.07
N GLY A 63 30.60 24.82 27.27
CA GLY A 63 29.53 24.40 28.20
C GLY A 63 29.37 22.88 28.21
N HIS A 64 29.86 22.22 29.26
CA HIS A 64 29.91 20.76 29.41
C HIS A 64 28.53 20.07 29.58
N PRO A 65 28.43 18.77 29.24
CA PRO A 65 27.33 17.89 29.61
C PRO A 65 27.53 17.27 31.00
N LEU A 66 26.45 17.03 31.75
CA LEU A 66 26.46 16.23 32.99
C LEU A 66 25.34 15.20 32.94
N ASN A 67 25.71 13.92 32.93
CA ASN A 67 25.25 12.90 33.90
C ASN A 67 25.88 11.55 33.52
N ALA A 68 26.99 11.22 34.17
CA ALA A 68 27.52 9.88 34.26
C ALA A 68 27.48 9.45 35.73
N VAL A 69 26.89 8.28 35.94
CA VAL A 69 26.70 7.57 37.21
C VAL A 69 28.05 7.22 37.84
N SER A 70 28.24 7.52 39.12
CA SER A 70 29.36 6.99 39.91
C SER A 70 28.84 6.00 40.95
N LEU A 71 29.32 4.76 40.83
CA LEU A 71 29.35 3.75 41.89
C LEU A 71 30.52 4.09 42.83
N GLN A 72 30.30 4.00 44.15
CA GLN A 72 31.37 3.82 45.12
C GLN A 72 30.94 2.84 46.21
N ASP A 73 31.79 1.82 46.38
CA ASP A 73 31.78 0.84 47.46
C ASP A 73 32.43 1.39 48.73
N GLY A 74 31.82 1.04 49.87
CA GLY A 74 32.43 0.42 51.05
C GLY A 74 33.57 1.13 51.81
N THR A 75 33.35 1.41 53.10
CA THR A 75 34.27 1.03 54.20
C THR A 75 33.61 1.20 55.58
N ALA A 76 34.11 0.42 56.54
CA ALA A 76 33.47 -0.07 57.76
C ALA A 76 33.54 0.83 59.02
N GLY A 77 32.67 0.55 60.01
CA GLY A 77 32.77 1.01 61.40
C GLY A 77 31.55 0.62 62.26
N VAL A 78 31.78 -0.12 63.35
CA VAL A 78 30.83 -0.80 64.27
C VAL A 78 30.80 -0.03 65.64
N PRO A 79 30.00 -0.38 66.68
CA PRO A 79 28.53 -0.47 66.87
C PRO A 79 28.03 0.52 67.97
N LEU A 80 26.71 0.61 68.24
CA LEU A 80 26.17 0.83 69.60
C LEU A 80 24.65 0.60 69.67
N ALA A 81 24.20 0.19 70.86
CA ALA A 81 23.03 -0.63 71.10
C ALA A 81 21.81 0.14 71.67
N LYS A 82 20.66 -0.57 71.65
CA LYS A 82 19.52 -0.55 72.60
C LYS A 82 18.54 0.64 72.57
N ASN A 83 17.28 0.40 72.20
CA ASN A 83 16.21 0.05 73.15
C ASN A 83 14.84 -0.17 72.48
N ASP A 84 14.02 -0.93 73.20
CA ASP A 84 12.73 -1.54 72.89
C ASP A 84 11.56 -0.56 72.66
N MET A 85 10.58 -0.98 71.84
CA MET A 85 9.14 -0.98 72.18
C MET A 85 8.29 -1.64 71.06
N GLU A 86 7.75 -2.81 71.35
CA GLU A 86 6.47 -3.33 70.81
C GLU A 86 5.32 -2.86 71.77
N PRO A 87 3.99 -3.02 71.49
CA PRO A 87 3.35 -3.86 70.48
C PRO A 87 2.10 -3.29 69.74
N GLN A 88 1.70 -4.04 68.69
CA GLN A 88 0.32 -4.35 68.22
C GLN A 88 -0.64 -3.26 67.70
N GLY A 89 -1.02 -3.43 66.43
CA GLY A 89 -2.29 -2.97 65.85
C GLY A 89 -2.55 -3.68 64.52
N LYS A 90 -3.58 -4.54 64.48
CA LYS A 90 -4.05 -5.27 63.28
C LYS A 90 -4.57 -4.27 62.24
N GLU A 91 -4.14 -4.42 60.99
CA GLU A 91 -4.92 -3.98 59.83
C GLU A 91 -4.98 -5.11 58.81
N GLU A 92 -6.21 -5.46 58.46
CA GLU A 92 -6.58 -6.52 57.51
C GLU A 92 -6.12 -6.14 56.10
N SER A 93 -5.22 -6.94 55.53
CA SER A 93 -4.87 -6.85 54.13
C SER A 93 -6.00 -7.45 53.28
N LEU A 94 -6.84 -6.59 52.69
CA LEU A 94 -7.68 -6.94 51.55
C LEU A 94 -6.78 -7.45 50.41
N PRO A 95 -7.07 -8.59 49.78
CA PRO A 95 -6.28 -9.06 48.66
C PRO A 95 -6.51 -8.11 47.48
N PHE A 96 -5.47 -7.34 47.16
CA PHE A 96 -5.35 -6.60 45.92
C PHE A 96 -5.48 -7.62 44.78
N SER A 97 -6.67 -7.73 44.19
CA SER A 97 -6.85 -8.52 42.99
C SER A 97 -5.91 -7.93 41.95
N GLN A 98 -4.85 -8.67 41.63
CA GLN A 98 -4.08 -8.42 40.42
C GLN A 98 -5.06 -8.54 39.26
N SER A 99 -5.62 -7.42 38.81
CA SER A 99 -6.16 -7.37 37.46
C SER A 99 -4.94 -7.59 36.58
N GLU A 100 -4.75 -8.84 36.13
CA GLU A 100 -3.85 -9.13 35.04
C GLU A 100 -4.09 -8.06 33.99
N ASN A 101 -3.05 -7.30 33.66
CA ASN A 101 -3.12 -6.26 32.65
C ASN A 101 -3.15 -6.97 31.28
N VAL A 102 -4.26 -7.66 31.02
CA VAL A 102 -4.47 -8.47 29.83
C VAL A 102 -4.60 -7.48 28.69
N GLY A 103 -3.54 -7.37 27.88
CA GLY A 103 -3.52 -6.53 26.70
C GLY A 103 -4.75 -6.79 25.79
N PRO A 104 -5.14 -5.80 24.99
CA PRO A 104 -6.37 -5.85 24.21
C PRO A 104 -6.41 -7.08 23.29
N HIS A 105 -7.57 -7.71 23.20
CA HIS A 105 -7.80 -8.85 22.33
C HIS A 105 -7.85 -8.40 20.86
N LEU A 106 -7.24 -9.13 19.93
CA LEU A 106 -7.25 -8.82 18.50
C LEU A 106 -8.02 -9.89 17.71
N SER A 107 -9.12 -9.49 17.08
CA SER A 107 -9.91 -10.35 16.21
C SER A 107 -9.68 -9.98 14.75
N ILE A 108 -9.07 -10.89 13.98
CA ILE A 108 -8.79 -10.67 12.55
C ILE A 108 -9.77 -11.49 11.72
N THR A 109 -10.63 -10.85 10.95
CA THR A 109 -11.58 -11.51 10.05
C THR A 109 -11.11 -11.38 8.59
N ILE A 110 -10.84 -12.52 7.95
CA ILE A 110 -10.48 -12.60 6.53
C ILE A 110 -11.75 -12.90 5.74
N VAL A 111 -12.31 -11.86 5.13
CA VAL A 111 -13.46 -11.97 4.24
C VAL A 111 -12.97 -12.46 2.88
N GLY A 112 -13.59 -13.51 2.36
CA GLY A 112 -13.08 -14.24 1.19
C GLY A 112 -12.01 -15.28 1.53
N ALA A 113 -12.03 -15.85 2.74
CA ALA A 113 -11.02 -16.80 3.21
C ALA A 113 -10.85 -18.07 2.35
N SER A 114 -11.86 -18.45 1.57
CA SER A 114 -11.76 -19.58 0.63
C SER A 114 -11.03 -19.25 -0.67
N GLY A 115 -10.66 -17.99 -0.89
CA GLY A 115 -9.98 -17.50 -2.08
C GLY A 115 -8.48 -17.74 -2.11
N ASP A 116 -7.90 -17.54 -3.30
CA ASP A 116 -6.48 -17.79 -3.58
C ASP A 116 -5.53 -16.86 -2.83
N LEU A 117 -5.86 -15.57 -2.74
CA LEU A 117 -5.05 -14.56 -2.04
C LEU A 117 -4.97 -14.87 -0.54
N ALA A 118 -6.09 -15.25 0.08
CA ALA A 118 -6.15 -15.64 1.48
C ALA A 118 -5.20 -16.82 1.77
N LYS A 119 -5.32 -17.91 1.00
CA LYS A 119 -4.50 -19.12 1.16
C LYS A 119 -3.02 -18.88 0.90
N LYS A 120 -2.68 -18.19 -0.19
CA LYS A 120 -1.29 -18.09 -0.67
C LYS A 120 -0.50 -16.95 -0.01
N LYS A 121 -1.18 -15.95 0.56
CA LYS A 121 -0.54 -14.73 1.07
C LYS A 121 -0.99 -14.35 2.48
N ILE A 122 -2.28 -14.21 2.74
CA ILE A 122 -2.78 -13.62 4.00
C ILE A 122 -2.52 -14.55 5.20
N PHE A 123 -3.00 -15.80 5.15
CA PHE A 123 -2.76 -16.76 6.24
C PHE A 123 -1.26 -17.03 6.46
N PRO A 124 -0.43 -17.25 5.40
CA PRO A 124 1.02 -17.34 5.57
C PRO A 124 1.67 -16.10 6.19
N ALA A 125 1.22 -14.89 5.85
CA ALA A 125 1.74 -13.65 6.45
C ALA A 125 1.37 -13.53 7.93
N LEU A 126 0.12 -13.85 8.30
CA LEU A 126 -0.30 -13.88 9.71
C LEU A 126 0.47 -14.93 10.50
N PHE A 127 0.72 -16.10 9.92
CA PHE A 127 1.55 -17.12 10.56
C PHE A 127 3.00 -16.65 10.73
N ALA A 128 3.58 -15.96 9.75
CA ALA A 128 4.92 -15.38 9.89
C ALA A 128 4.98 -14.34 11.03
N LEU A 129 3.98 -13.45 11.14
CA LEU A 129 3.88 -12.50 12.25
C LEU A 129 3.71 -13.21 13.60
N TYR A 130 2.93 -14.29 13.64
CA TYR A 130 2.81 -15.12 14.85
C TYR A 130 4.12 -15.81 15.21
N TYR A 131 4.81 -16.35 14.22
CA TYR A 131 6.05 -17.12 14.39
C TYR A 131 7.18 -16.25 14.98
N GLU A 132 7.24 -14.99 14.56
CA GLU A 132 8.17 -13.96 15.06
C GLU A 132 7.66 -13.25 16.33
N ASP A 133 6.53 -13.67 16.89
CA ASP A 133 5.93 -13.10 18.10
C ASP A 133 5.52 -11.59 17.97
N TRP A 134 5.16 -11.16 16.75
CA TRP A 134 4.65 -9.79 16.45
C TRP A 134 3.14 -9.65 16.61
N LEU A 135 2.41 -10.75 16.73
CA LEU A 135 0.98 -10.70 17.07
C LEU A 135 0.78 -10.61 18.59
N PRO A 136 -0.23 -9.88 19.07
CA PRO A 136 -0.57 -9.85 20.48
C PRO A 136 -0.84 -11.26 21.02
N GLU A 137 -0.58 -11.50 22.31
CA GLU A 137 -0.80 -12.81 22.92
C GLU A 137 -2.27 -13.30 22.79
N ASN A 138 -3.20 -12.35 22.92
CA ASN A 138 -4.64 -12.56 22.80
C ASN A 138 -5.11 -12.18 21.39
N PHE A 139 -5.03 -13.12 20.45
CA PHE A 139 -5.60 -12.94 19.12
C PHE A 139 -6.31 -14.18 18.61
N ILE A 140 -7.25 -13.96 17.69
CA ILE A 140 -7.96 -14.99 16.92
C ILE A 140 -8.07 -14.59 15.45
N VAL A 141 -8.19 -15.59 14.58
CA VAL A 141 -8.40 -15.39 13.15
C VAL A 141 -9.69 -16.08 12.72
N PHE A 142 -10.61 -15.33 12.10
CA PHE A 142 -11.84 -15.84 11.52
C PHE A 142 -11.78 -15.80 10.00
N GLY A 143 -11.95 -16.95 9.36
CA GLY A 143 -12.28 -17.01 7.93
C GLY A 143 -13.77 -16.80 7.71
N TYR A 144 -14.13 -15.94 6.76
CA TYR A 144 -15.52 -15.69 6.37
C TYR A 144 -15.69 -15.81 4.85
N ALA A 145 -16.55 -16.71 4.37
CA ALA A 145 -16.92 -16.79 2.96
C ALA A 145 -18.26 -17.53 2.74
N ARG A 146 -18.78 -17.50 1.52
CA ARG A 146 -20.03 -18.21 1.16
C ARG A 146 -19.90 -19.74 1.20
N THR A 147 -18.69 -20.26 0.97
CA THR A 147 -18.42 -21.69 0.98
C THR A 147 -18.71 -22.26 2.37
N LYS A 148 -19.53 -23.31 2.44
CA LYS A 148 -19.74 -24.04 3.70
C LYS A 148 -18.46 -24.83 4.00
N MET A 149 -17.88 -24.58 5.15
CA MET A 149 -16.63 -25.21 5.60
C MET A 149 -16.63 -25.27 7.13
N THR A 150 -16.03 -26.29 7.72
CA THR A 150 -15.79 -26.38 9.18
C THR A 150 -14.49 -25.70 9.59
N ASP A 151 -14.28 -25.53 10.90
CA ASP A 151 -13.01 -25.02 11.42
C ASP A 151 -11.84 -25.96 11.05
N GLU A 152 -12.06 -27.28 11.12
CA GLU A 152 -11.08 -28.31 10.78
C GLU A 152 -10.74 -28.28 9.28
N GLU A 153 -11.73 -28.12 8.42
CA GLU A 153 -11.52 -28.00 6.97
C GLU A 153 -10.73 -26.72 6.63
N LEU A 154 -11.01 -25.59 7.30
CA LEU A 154 -10.22 -24.37 7.16
C LEU A 154 -8.76 -24.63 7.57
N ARG A 155 -8.54 -25.23 8.74
CA ARG A 155 -7.18 -25.52 9.27
C ARG A 155 -6.40 -26.42 8.31
N ASN A 156 -7.03 -27.48 7.80
CA ASN A 156 -6.44 -28.39 6.82
C ASN A 156 -6.12 -27.70 5.48
N MET A 157 -6.94 -26.74 5.08
CA MET A 157 -6.71 -25.96 3.86
C MET A 157 -5.51 -25.03 4.02
N ILE A 158 -5.42 -24.31 5.14
CA ILE A 158 -4.34 -23.32 5.35
C ILE A 158 -3.02 -23.99 5.73
N SER A 159 -3.01 -25.07 6.52
CA SER A 159 -1.78 -25.75 6.98
C SER A 159 -0.83 -26.11 5.83
N ARG A 160 -1.38 -26.52 4.69
CA ARG A 160 -0.62 -26.86 3.46
C ARG A 160 0.17 -25.69 2.85
N THR A 161 -0.16 -24.46 3.23
CA THR A 161 0.44 -23.23 2.69
C THR A 161 1.34 -22.52 3.69
N LEU A 162 1.25 -22.88 4.96
CA LEU A 162 2.04 -22.28 6.03
C LEU A 162 3.45 -22.88 5.98
N THR A 163 4.46 -22.03 6.09
CA THR A 163 5.87 -22.42 6.00
C THR A 163 6.67 -21.69 7.06
N CYS A 164 7.52 -22.40 7.78
CA CYS A 164 8.48 -21.81 8.71
C CYS A 164 9.69 -21.31 7.91
N ARG A 165 9.59 -20.05 7.44
CA ARG A 165 10.56 -19.48 6.49
C ARG A 165 11.77 -18.84 7.16
N ILE A 166 11.68 -18.47 8.43
CA ILE A 166 12.60 -17.50 9.03
C ILE A 166 13.69 -18.19 9.87
N ASP A 167 13.40 -19.34 10.47
CA ASP A 167 14.41 -20.23 11.03
C ASP A 167 13.82 -21.65 11.09
N GLN A 168 14.62 -22.69 10.83
CA GLN A 168 14.26 -24.06 11.26
C GLN A 168 14.47 -24.19 12.77
N ARG A 169 13.87 -23.30 13.59
CA ARG A 169 13.90 -23.50 15.04
C ARG A 169 13.24 -24.83 15.32
N GLU A 170 13.87 -25.59 16.21
CA GLU A 170 13.22 -26.68 16.92
C GLU A 170 11.88 -26.12 17.42
N ASN A 171 10.78 -26.79 17.05
CA ASN A 171 9.40 -26.44 17.39
C ASN A 171 8.50 -25.65 16.40
N CYS A 172 8.80 -25.71 15.10
CA CYS A 172 7.91 -25.18 14.05
C CYS A 172 6.49 -25.81 14.08
N GLU A 173 6.39 -27.13 14.23
CA GLU A 173 5.12 -27.85 14.20
C GLU A 173 4.20 -27.45 15.39
N ASP A 174 4.72 -27.35 16.61
CA ASP A 174 3.91 -26.89 17.74
C ASP A 174 3.44 -25.44 17.56
N LYS A 175 4.29 -24.53 17.07
CA LYS A 175 3.87 -23.14 16.79
C LYS A 175 2.76 -23.14 15.72
N MET A 176 2.90 -23.97 14.68
CA MET A 176 1.87 -24.15 13.66
C MET A 176 0.54 -24.59 14.28
N ASP A 177 0.56 -25.64 15.09
CA ASP A 177 -0.63 -26.19 15.72
C ASP A 177 -1.30 -25.19 16.66
N ARG A 178 -0.50 -24.43 17.42
CA ARG A 178 -1.02 -23.35 18.28
C ARG A 178 -1.67 -22.23 17.48
N PHE A 179 -1.10 -21.86 16.33
CA PHE A 179 -1.70 -20.89 15.41
C PHE A 179 -3.02 -21.41 14.81
N LEU A 180 -3.04 -22.64 14.32
CA LEU A 180 -4.21 -23.26 13.71
C LEU A 180 -5.37 -23.38 14.71
N LYS A 181 -5.09 -23.66 15.99
CA LYS A 181 -6.09 -23.67 17.07
C LYS A 181 -6.76 -22.31 17.30
N ARG A 182 -6.15 -21.21 16.86
CA ARG A 182 -6.72 -19.84 16.91
C ARG A 182 -7.48 -19.45 15.62
N CYS A 183 -7.50 -20.34 14.63
CA CYS A 183 -8.21 -20.14 13.38
C CYS A 183 -9.60 -20.79 13.45
N PHE A 184 -10.63 -20.01 13.13
CA PHE A 184 -12.04 -20.38 13.12
C PHE A 184 -12.68 -19.98 11.80
N TYR A 185 -13.84 -20.55 11.49
CA TYR A 185 -14.57 -20.27 10.26
C TYR A 185 -16.04 -19.97 10.49
N HIS A 186 -16.59 -19.11 9.64
CA HIS A 186 -18.01 -18.88 9.57
C HIS A 186 -18.45 -18.68 8.11
N SER A 187 -19.42 -19.49 7.68
CA SER A 187 -20.03 -19.35 6.36
C SER A 187 -21.17 -18.35 6.39
N GLY A 188 -21.19 -17.41 5.45
CA GLY A 188 -22.27 -16.42 5.33
C GLY A 188 -22.27 -15.67 4.00
N GLN A 189 -23.36 -14.96 3.73
CA GLN A 189 -23.50 -14.09 2.56
C GLN A 189 -22.94 -12.69 2.83
N TYR A 190 -22.24 -12.13 1.85
CA TYR A 190 -21.52 -10.86 1.97
C TYR A 190 -22.42 -9.62 2.10
N ASP A 191 -23.71 -9.75 1.81
CA ASP A 191 -24.72 -8.69 1.79
C ASP A 191 -25.83 -8.88 2.83
N SER A 192 -25.72 -9.87 3.74
CA SER A 192 -26.71 -10.14 4.78
C SER A 192 -26.25 -9.63 6.14
N GLU A 193 -27.01 -8.69 6.70
CA GLU A 193 -26.76 -8.19 8.06
C GLU A 193 -26.93 -9.29 9.11
N GLU A 194 -27.84 -10.25 8.90
CA GLU A 194 -28.09 -11.37 9.80
C GLU A 194 -26.84 -12.26 9.92
N HIS A 195 -26.22 -12.64 8.80
CA HIS A 195 -24.98 -13.42 8.84
C HIS A 195 -23.81 -12.66 9.49
N PHE A 196 -23.76 -11.32 9.35
CA PHE A 196 -22.75 -10.52 10.07
C PHE A 196 -23.06 -10.39 11.56
N ALA A 197 -24.34 -10.41 11.96
CA ALA A 197 -24.73 -10.48 13.37
C ALA A 197 -24.36 -11.85 13.98
N GLU A 198 -24.52 -12.93 13.23
CA GLU A 198 -24.05 -14.27 13.64
C GLU A 198 -22.52 -14.31 13.80
N LEU A 199 -21.77 -13.73 12.85
CA LEU A 199 -20.32 -13.56 12.97
C LEU A 199 -19.96 -12.78 14.23
N ASN A 200 -20.65 -11.66 14.50
CA ASN A 200 -20.41 -10.84 15.68
C ASN A 200 -20.59 -11.63 16.97
N ARG A 201 -21.64 -12.46 17.07
CA ARG A 201 -21.85 -13.32 18.24
C ARG A 201 -20.67 -14.27 18.45
N LYS A 202 -20.18 -14.93 17.38
CA LYS A 202 -19.01 -15.82 17.45
C LYS A 202 -17.74 -15.07 17.84
N LEU A 203 -17.55 -13.85 17.35
CA LEU A 203 -16.43 -12.99 17.75
C LEU A 203 -16.49 -12.68 19.24
N GLN A 204 -17.65 -12.22 19.74
CA GLN A 204 -17.87 -11.89 21.15
C GLN A 204 -17.64 -13.10 22.08
N GLU A 205 -18.08 -14.29 21.68
CA GLU A 205 -17.84 -15.54 22.42
C GLU A 205 -16.35 -15.82 22.62
N LYS A 206 -15.51 -15.52 21.62
CA LYS A 206 -14.05 -15.71 21.70
C LYS A 206 -13.32 -14.55 22.39
N GLU A 207 -13.85 -13.34 22.26
CA GLU A 207 -13.33 -12.13 22.90
C GLU A 207 -13.57 -12.13 24.42
N ALA A 208 -14.56 -12.90 24.90
CA ALA A 208 -14.85 -13.12 26.32
C ALA A 208 -14.99 -11.83 27.14
N GLY A 209 -15.61 -10.79 26.55
CA GLY A 209 -15.87 -9.51 27.21
C GLY A 209 -14.64 -8.60 27.37
N LYS A 210 -13.48 -8.97 26.83
CA LYS A 210 -12.26 -8.14 26.87
C LYS A 210 -12.35 -6.96 25.89
N LEU A 211 -11.56 -5.91 26.12
CA LEU A 211 -11.37 -4.85 25.14
C LEU A 211 -10.85 -5.47 23.84
N SER A 212 -11.60 -5.31 22.76
CA SER A 212 -11.36 -6.07 21.53
C SER A 212 -11.18 -5.16 20.33
N ASN A 213 -10.04 -5.26 19.67
CA ASN A 213 -9.78 -4.60 18.41
C ASN A 213 -10.15 -5.54 17.26
N ARG A 214 -10.82 -5.03 16.23
CA ARG A 214 -11.30 -5.83 15.10
C ARG A 214 -10.71 -5.38 13.79
N LEU A 215 -10.07 -6.29 13.07
CA LEU A 215 -9.48 -6.06 11.76
C LEU A 215 -10.19 -6.90 10.70
N PHE A 216 -10.80 -6.25 9.72
CA PHE A 216 -11.44 -6.93 8.58
C PHE A 216 -10.53 -6.84 7.35
N TYR A 217 -10.05 -7.97 6.84
CA TYR A 217 -9.30 -8.04 5.59
C TYR A 217 -10.22 -8.46 4.45
N LEU A 218 -10.42 -7.59 3.46
CA LEU A 218 -11.30 -7.85 2.33
C LEU A 218 -10.55 -8.48 1.16
N SER A 219 -10.41 -9.81 1.19
CA SER A 219 -9.87 -10.62 0.09
C SER A 219 -10.95 -11.06 -0.89
N ILE A 220 -11.73 -10.10 -1.39
CA ILE A 220 -12.91 -10.31 -2.25
C ILE A 220 -12.89 -9.38 -3.47
N PRO A 221 -13.68 -9.67 -4.51
CA PRO A 221 -13.87 -8.76 -5.64
C PRO A 221 -14.40 -7.37 -5.23
N PRO A 222 -14.02 -6.30 -5.95
CA PRO A 222 -14.30 -4.91 -5.55
C PRO A 222 -15.79 -4.56 -5.54
N ASN A 223 -16.61 -5.22 -6.37
CA ASN A 223 -18.05 -5.01 -6.42
C ASN A 223 -18.79 -5.43 -5.14
N ILE A 224 -18.10 -6.12 -4.22
CA ILE A 224 -18.66 -6.64 -2.97
C ILE A 224 -18.18 -5.80 -1.75
N PHE A 225 -17.15 -4.96 -1.91
CA PHE A 225 -16.54 -4.20 -0.81
C PHE A 225 -17.56 -3.39 -0.02
N VAL A 226 -18.39 -2.59 -0.70
CA VAL A 226 -19.35 -1.69 -0.04
C VAL A 226 -20.38 -2.47 0.78
N ASN A 227 -20.89 -3.59 0.25
CA ASN A 227 -21.87 -4.41 0.97
C ASN A 227 -21.28 -5.02 2.24
N VAL A 228 -20.05 -5.55 2.16
CA VAL A 228 -19.36 -6.11 3.32
C VAL A 228 -19.06 -5.04 4.35
N VAL A 229 -18.54 -3.89 3.93
CA VAL A 229 -18.23 -2.77 4.82
C VAL A 229 -19.48 -2.27 5.52
N LYS A 230 -20.60 -2.13 4.79
CA LYS A 230 -21.91 -1.78 5.37
C LYS A 230 -22.30 -2.78 6.45
N CYS A 231 -22.35 -4.08 6.13
CA CYS A 231 -22.82 -5.10 7.07
C CYS A 231 -21.88 -5.25 8.28
N ALA A 232 -20.57 -5.23 8.05
CA ALA A 232 -19.57 -5.29 9.10
C ALA A 232 -19.65 -4.06 10.02
N SER A 233 -19.77 -2.85 9.44
CA SER A 233 -19.88 -1.61 10.21
C SER A 233 -21.12 -1.62 11.12
N LEU A 234 -22.27 -2.03 10.58
CA LEU A 234 -23.56 -2.03 11.30
C LEU A 234 -23.68 -3.14 12.35
N ARG A 235 -23.09 -4.33 12.12
CA ARG A 235 -23.38 -5.53 12.93
C ARG A 235 -22.18 -6.16 13.61
N ALA A 236 -20.96 -5.93 13.11
CA ALA A 236 -19.75 -6.62 13.55
C ALA A 236 -18.59 -5.69 13.92
N SER A 237 -18.83 -4.37 14.01
CA SER A 237 -17.86 -3.43 14.58
C SER A 237 -17.60 -3.74 16.05
N SER A 238 -16.38 -3.46 16.51
CA SER A 238 -16.07 -3.51 17.93
C SER A 238 -16.82 -2.42 18.68
N THR A 239 -17.34 -2.76 19.86
CA THR A 239 -18.00 -1.82 20.78
C THR A 239 -17.02 -1.23 21.81
N SER A 240 -15.87 -1.86 22.04
CA SER A 240 -14.92 -1.50 23.10
C SER A 240 -13.54 -1.07 22.60
N GLY A 241 -13.17 -1.46 21.38
CA GLY A 241 -11.90 -1.13 20.74
C GLY A 241 -12.08 -0.55 19.34
N TRP A 242 -10.99 -0.44 18.59
CA TRP A 242 -11.07 0.07 17.22
C TRP A 242 -11.55 -1.00 16.23
N THR A 243 -12.13 -0.56 15.13
CA THR A 243 -12.41 -1.40 13.95
C THR A 243 -11.67 -0.81 12.75
N ARG A 244 -10.88 -1.63 12.06
CA ARG A 244 -10.14 -1.24 10.85
C ARG A 244 -10.43 -2.21 9.73
N VAL A 245 -10.40 -1.72 8.50
CA VAL A 245 -10.70 -2.49 7.29
C VAL A 245 -9.55 -2.35 6.31
N ILE A 246 -8.99 -3.48 5.89
CA ILE A 246 -8.00 -3.59 4.85
C ILE A 246 -8.71 -3.90 3.53
N VAL A 247 -8.47 -3.08 2.50
CA VAL A 247 -9.07 -3.21 1.17
C VAL A 247 -8.00 -3.37 0.10
N GLU A 248 -8.24 -4.29 -0.83
CA GLU A 248 -7.32 -4.61 -1.92
C GLU A 248 -7.67 -3.87 -3.21
N LYS A 249 -6.68 -3.70 -4.08
CA LYS A 249 -6.89 -3.18 -5.44
C LYS A 249 -7.81 -4.13 -6.25
N PRO A 250 -8.63 -3.64 -7.18
CA PRO A 250 -8.64 -2.29 -7.75
C PRO A 250 -9.59 -1.31 -7.03
N PHE A 251 -9.16 -0.06 -6.91
CA PHE A 251 -9.91 1.04 -6.29
C PHE A 251 -10.67 1.88 -7.33
N GLY A 252 -11.53 1.23 -8.12
CA GLY A 252 -12.14 1.82 -9.31
C GLY A 252 -11.29 1.63 -10.58
N ARG A 253 -11.75 2.20 -11.69
CA ARG A 253 -11.10 2.12 -13.02
C ARG A 253 -10.66 3.48 -13.56
N ASP A 254 -11.12 4.55 -12.93
CA ASP A 254 -10.90 5.95 -13.28
C ASP A 254 -11.21 6.83 -12.05
N SER A 255 -11.05 8.15 -12.21
CA SER A 255 -11.28 9.11 -11.12
C SER A 255 -12.72 9.09 -10.61
N GLU A 256 -13.71 8.90 -11.48
CA GLU A 256 -15.13 8.94 -11.12
C GLU A 256 -15.51 7.71 -10.30
N SER A 257 -15.24 6.51 -10.83
CA SER A 257 -15.52 5.25 -10.13
C SER A 257 -14.71 5.09 -8.83
N SER A 258 -13.49 5.62 -8.77
CA SER A 258 -12.69 5.65 -7.53
C SER A 258 -13.26 6.61 -6.49
N GLY A 259 -13.73 7.79 -6.94
CA GLY A 259 -14.42 8.76 -6.09
C GLY A 259 -15.72 8.19 -5.52
N GLU A 260 -16.50 7.50 -6.34
CA GLU A 260 -17.74 6.85 -5.93
C GLU A 260 -17.52 5.73 -4.92
N LEU A 261 -16.51 4.86 -5.14
CA LEU A 261 -16.12 3.84 -4.17
C LEU A 261 -15.71 4.49 -2.84
N THR A 262 -14.91 5.54 -2.89
CA THR A 262 -14.46 6.26 -1.69
C THR A 262 -15.62 6.88 -0.93
N ARG A 263 -16.56 7.53 -1.64
CA ARG A 263 -17.76 8.11 -1.04
C ARG A 263 -18.61 7.05 -0.34
N CYS A 264 -18.82 5.91 -1.00
CA CYS A 264 -19.56 4.79 -0.42
C CYS A 264 -18.90 4.21 0.83
N LEU A 265 -17.57 4.02 0.83
CA LEU A 265 -16.84 3.54 2.01
C LEU A 265 -16.93 4.53 3.18
N LYS A 266 -16.86 5.84 2.90
CA LYS A 266 -16.95 6.91 3.91
C LYS A 266 -18.31 7.05 4.58
N LEU A 267 -19.36 6.42 4.04
CA LEU A 267 -20.65 6.36 4.74
C LEU A 267 -20.59 5.49 6.00
N TYR A 268 -19.62 4.57 6.09
CA TYR A 268 -19.57 3.53 7.12
C TYR A 268 -18.26 3.50 7.91
N LEU A 269 -17.21 4.16 7.40
CA LEU A 269 -15.85 4.15 7.97
C LEU A 269 -15.24 5.56 7.92
N THR A 270 -14.50 5.91 8.95
CA THR A 270 -13.61 7.09 8.94
C THR A 270 -12.30 6.77 8.22
N GLU A 271 -11.54 7.79 7.80
CA GLU A 271 -10.34 7.59 6.96
C GLU A 271 -9.24 6.79 7.68
N ASP A 272 -9.09 6.97 9.00
CA ASP A 272 -8.14 6.24 9.86
C ASP A 272 -8.51 4.77 10.08
N GLN A 273 -9.74 4.37 9.69
CA GLN A 273 -10.17 2.98 9.68
C GLN A 273 -9.88 2.27 8.37
N ILE A 274 -9.56 2.99 7.27
CA ILE A 274 -9.45 2.41 5.92
C ILE A 274 -7.98 2.24 5.52
N PHE A 275 -7.56 0.99 5.37
CA PHE A 275 -6.21 0.62 4.95
C PHE A 275 -6.24 0.10 3.51
N ARG A 276 -5.90 0.97 2.55
CA ARG A 276 -5.84 0.61 1.13
C ARG A 276 -4.48 0.00 0.80
N ILE A 277 -4.47 -1.26 0.36
CA ILE A 277 -3.23 -1.97 0.07
C ILE A 277 -2.67 -1.58 -1.29
N ASP A 278 -1.44 -1.07 -1.25
CA ASP A 278 -0.49 -1.16 -2.34
C ASP A 278 0.72 -1.95 -1.81
N HIS A 279 0.82 -3.23 -2.19
CA HIS A 279 1.84 -4.12 -1.66
C HIS A 279 3.28 -3.74 -2.03
N TYR A 280 3.50 -2.82 -2.98
CA TYR A 280 4.85 -2.31 -3.26
C TYR A 280 5.37 -1.42 -2.14
N LEU A 281 4.48 -0.77 -1.38
CA LEU A 281 4.87 0.09 -0.27
C LEU A 281 5.50 -0.71 0.88
N GLY A 282 5.21 -2.01 1.00
CA GLY A 282 5.84 -2.90 1.98
C GLY A 282 7.09 -3.62 1.48
N LYS A 283 7.64 -3.23 0.31
CA LYS A 283 8.94 -3.74 -0.14
C LYS A 283 10.04 -2.94 0.55
N GLU A 284 11.01 -3.64 1.14
CA GLU A 284 12.14 -3.06 1.89
C GLU A 284 12.84 -1.90 1.13
N LEU A 285 13.10 -2.06 -0.17
CA LEU A 285 13.73 -1.01 -0.98
C LEU A 285 12.89 0.28 -1.10
N VAL A 286 11.57 0.16 -1.04
CA VAL A 286 10.64 1.30 -1.09
C VAL A 286 10.57 1.99 0.27
N GLU A 287 10.55 1.22 1.36
CA GLU A 287 10.59 1.75 2.73
C GLU A 287 11.90 2.52 2.99
N ASN A 288 13.02 1.98 2.51
CA ASN A 288 14.35 2.58 2.67
C ASN A 288 14.54 3.89 1.88
N LEU A 289 13.64 4.24 0.96
CA LEU A 289 13.77 5.45 0.15
C LEU A 289 13.70 6.72 1.01
N SER A 290 12.83 6.75 2.01
CA SER A 290 12.71 7.90 2.94
C SER A 290 13.97 8.05 3.79
N VAL A 291 14.50 6.93 4.32
CA VAL A 291 15.74 6.91 5.12
C VAL A 291 16.92 7.37 4.27
N LEU A 292 17.04 6.86 3.04
CA LEU A 292 18.10 7.25 2.13
C LEU A 292 18.10 8.76 1.85
N ARG A 293 16.92 9.35 1.63
CA ARG A 293 16.80 10.77 1.27
C ARG A 293 16.98 11.71 2.44
N PHE A 294 16.39 11.41 3.59
CA PHE A 294 16.27 12.39 4.69
C PHE A 294 17.25 12.15 5.83
N SER A 295 17.83 10.96 5.95
CA SER A 295 18.85 10.67 6.98
C SER A 295 20.28 10.89 6.51
N ASN A 296 20.48 11.26 5.23
CA ASN A 296 21.81 11.40 4.63
C ASN A 296 22.00 12.81 4.05
N LEU A 297 22.79 13.64 4.75
CA LEU A 297 23.10 15.03 4.34
C LEU A 297 23.76 15.14 2.96
N VAL A 298 24.42 14.07 2.49
CA VAL A 298 25.09 14.05 1.18
C VAL A 298 24.08 14.03 0.03
N PHE A 299 22.92 13.38 0.20
CA PHE A 299 21.95 13.20 -0.89
C PHE A 299 21.00 14.38 -1.03
N GLU A 300 20.66 15.06 0.06
CA GLU A 300 19.71 16.18 0.09
C GLU A 300 19.98 17.27 -0.98
N PRO A 301 21.21 17.82 -1.13
CA PRO A 301 21.48 18.84 -2.13
C PRO A 301 21.46 18.29 -3.57
N LEU A 302 21.82 17.01 -3.75
CA LEU A 302 21.87 16.34 -5.05
C LEU A 302 20.46 15.96 -5.55
N TRP A 303 19.45 15.97 -4.67
CA TRP A 303 18.10 15.54 -4.97
C TRP A 303 17.23 16.65 -5.57
N SER A 304 17.72 17.28 -6.64
CA SER A 304 17.04 18.41 -7.29
C SER A 304 17.30 18.47 -8.80
N ARG A 305 16.48 19.25 -9.52
CA ARG A 305 16.63 19.55 -10.95
C ARG A 305 18.01 20.02 -11.40
N ASN A 306 18.79 20.58 -10.47
CA ASN A 306 20.15 21.07 -10.74
C ASN A 306 21.12 19.92 -11.03
N TYR A 307 20.92 18.76 -10.42
CA TYR A 307 21.82 17.61 -10.53
C TYR A 307 21.18 16.41 -11.22
N ILE A 308 19.85 16.25 -11.10
CA ILE A 308 19.12 15.16 -11.71
C ILE A 308 18.71 15.54 -13.14
N ARG A 309 19.05 14.67 -14.10
CA ARG A 309 18.66 14.81 -15.50
C ARG A 309 17.30 14.20 -15.78
N ASN A 310 17.09 12.98 -15.31
CA ASN A 310 15.80 12.28 -15.37
C ASN A 310 15.74 11.19 -14.30
N VAL A 311 14.51 10.80 -13.97
CA VAL A 311 14.21 9.68 -13.07
C VAL A 311 13.51 8.60 -13.88
N GLN A 312 13.91 7.34 -13.74
CA GLN A 312 13.27 6.24 -14.45
C GLN A 312 12.72 5.21 -13.48
N LEU A 313 11.44 4.89 -13.64
CA LEU A 313 10.70 3.91 -12.86
C LEU A 313 10.31 2.78 -13.81
N ILE A 314 10.92 1.61 -13.64
CA ILE A 314 10.82 0.50 -14.59
C ILE A 314 10.25 -0.71 -13.87
N PHE A 315 9.14 -1.20 -14.41
CA PHE A 315 8.57 -2.50 -14.09
C PHE A 315 8.60 -3.39 -15.33
N SER A 316 9.21 -4.56 -15.23
CA SER A 316 9.22 -5.53 -16.30
C SER A 316 9.03 -6.95 -15.78
N GLU A 317 8.12 -7.68 -16.41
CA GLU A 317 7.94 -9.12 -16.19
C GLU A 317 8.35 -9.88 -17.45
N ASP A 318 8.99 -11.03 -17.26
CA ASP A 318 9.44 -11.94 -18.31
C ASP A 318 8.38 -12.98 -18.71
N PHE A 319 7.22 -12.95 -18.09
CA PHE A 319 6.06 -13.78 -18.41
C PHE A 319 4.87 -12.92 -18.87
N GLY A 320 3.91 -13.57 -19.53
CA GLY A 320 2.72 -12.91 -20.09
C GLY A 320 1.59 -12.78 -19.08
N THR A 321 0.34 -12.91 -19.53
CA THR A 321 -0.83 -12.93 -18.65
C THR A 321 -1.16 -14.32 -18.08
N GLU A 322 -0.46 -15.38 -18.51
CA GLU A 322 -0.54 -16.75 -17.96
C GLU A 322 -2.00 -17.24 -17.73
N GLY A 323 -2.85 -17.10 -18.75
CA GLY A 323 -4.27 -17.52 -18.71
C GLY A 323 -5.19 -16.60 -17.93
N ARG A 324 -4.70 -15.45 -17.46
CA ARG A 324 -5.50 -14.38 -16.83
C ARG A 324 -5.77 -13.22 -17.78
N GLY A 325 -5.62 -13.44 -19.09
CA GLY A 325 -5.79 -12.42 -20.12
C GLY A 325 -7.13 -11.70 -20.03
N GLY A 326 -8.24 -12.43 -19.91
CA GLY A 326 -9.58 -11.84 -19.83
C GLY A 326 -9.81 -10.94 -18.60
N TYR A 327 -9.18 -11.25 -17.47
CA TYR A 327 -9.20 -10.33 -16.31
C TYR A 327 -8.34 -9.10 -16.58
N PHE A 328 -7.11 -9.31 -17.07
CA PHE A 328 -6.17 -8.23 -17.38
C PHE A 328 -6.72 -7.27 -18.44
N ASP A 329 -7.48 -7.77 -19.41
CA ASP A 329 -8.08 -7.00 -20.50
C ASP A 329 -9.00 -5.86 -20.03
N ASN A 330 -9.60 -6.02 -18.86
CA ASN A 330 -10.45 -4.99 -18.26
C ASN A 330 -9.65 -3.83 -17.66
N TYR A 331 -8.35 -3.98 -17.44
CA TYR A 331 -7.54 -2.99 -16.72
C TYR A 331 -6.38 -2.46 -17.57
N GLY A 332 -5.63 -3.35 -18.19
CA GLY A 332 -4.38 -3.05 -18.90
C GLY A 332 -3.25 -2.64 -17.96
N ILE A 333 -2.04 -2.54 -18.51
CA ILE A 333 -0.81 -2.35 -17.73
C ILE A 333 -0.79 -1.02 -16.94
N ILE A 334 -1.47 0.01 -17.47
CA ILE A 334 -1.52 1.34 -16.84
C ILE A 334 -2.24 1.25 -15.49
N ARG A 335 -3.40 0.58 -15.43
CA ARG A 335 -4.17 0.44 -14.19
C ARG A 335 -3.60 -0.66 -13.29
N ASP A 336 -3.03 -1.71 -13.88
CA ASP A 336 -2.47 -2.82 -13.11
C ASP A 336 -1.24 -2.41 -12.30
N ILE A 337 -0.34 -1.61 -12.90
CA ILE A 337 1.00 -1.32 -12.36
C ILE A 337 1.34 0.18 -12.28
N MET A 338 1.07 0.96 -13.34
CA MET A 338 1.60 2.34 -13.41
C MET A 338 0.86 3.28 -12.44
N GLN A 339 -0.47 3.21 -12.42
CA GLN A 339 -1.32 4.11 -11.63
C GLN A 339 -1.17 3.89 -10.12
N ASN A 340 -0.79 2.69 -9.68
CA ASN A 340 -0.61 2.32 -8.28
C ASN A 340 0.88 2.28 -7.91
N HIS A 341 1.55 1.15 -8.14
CA HIS A 341 2.87 0.80 -7.64
C HIS A 341 3.92 1.84 -8.05
N LEU A 342 4.02 2.15 -9.35
CA LEU A 342 5.04 3.09 -9.83
C LEU A 342 4.74 4.52 -9.43
N LEU A 343 3.45 4.92 -9.38
CA LEU A 343 3.06 6.26 -8.94
C LEU A 343 3.31 6.45 -7.44
N GLN A 344 3.14 5.42 -6.62
CA GLN A 344 3.47 5.46 -5.19
C GLN A 344 4.97 5.63 -4.96
N ILE A 345 5.80 4.88 -5.70
CA ILE A 345 7.27 5.04 -5.66
C ILE A 345 7.67 6.44 -6.13
N LEU A 346 7.06 6.94 -7.21
CA LEU A 346 7.28 8.31 -7.70
C LEU A 346 6.99 9.34 -6.60
N ALA A 347 5.86 9.22 -5.92
CA ALA A 347 5.47 10.15 -4.86
C ALA A 347 6.48 10.15 -3.71
N LEU A 348 6.91 8.97 -3.24
CA LEU A 348 7.94 8.85 -2.19
C LEU A 348 9.31 9.38 -2.64
N PHE A 349 9.67 9.18 -3.91
CA PHE A 349 10.91 9.67 -4.49
C PHE A 349 10.94 11.20 -4.60
N ALA A 350 9.80 11.80 -4.97
CA ALA A 350 9.71 13.20 -5.33
C ALA A 350 9.23 14.12 -4.21
N MET A 351 8.65 13.58 -3.12
CA MET A 351 8.12 14.38 -2.01
C MET A 351 9.18 15.26 -1.35
N GLU A 352 8.79 16.40 -0.80
CA GLU A 352 9.71 17.18 0.03
C GLU A 352 9.98 16.46 1.35
N THR A 353 10.94 16.98 2.13
CA THR A 353 11.18 16.50 3.49
C THR A 353 9.92 16.75 4.32
N PRO A 354 9.29 15.70 4.87
CA PRO A 354 8.11 15.87 5.73
C PRO A 354 8.51 16.53 7.05
N VAL A 355 7.56 17.16 7.72
CA VAL A 355 7.78 17.84 9.01
C VAL A 355 8.19 16.83 10.09
N SER A 356 7.62 15.63 10.03
CA SER A 356 7.95 14.49 10.88
C SER A 356 7.87 13.18 10.09
N LEU A 357 8.18 12.05 10.75
CA LEU A 357 7.98 10.72 10.20
C LEU A 357 6.57 10.16 10.48
N ASP A 358 5.66 10.98 11.00
CA ASP A 358 4.27 10.58 11.21
C ASP A 358 3.58 10.32 9.86
N ALA A 359 2.68 9.32 9.85
CA ALA A 359 2.05 8.84 8.64
C ALA A 359 1.32 9.94 7.85
N GLU A 360 0.69 10.88 8.55
CA GLU A 360 -0.01 12.01 7.95
C GLU A 360 0.92 13.02 7.29
N ASP A 361 2.04 13.35 7.92
CA ASP A 361 3.02 14.30 7.36
C ASP A 361 3.66 13.75 6.08
N ILE A 362 4.01 12.46 6.09
CA ILE A 362 4.47 11.76 4.88
C ILE A 362 3.39 11.76 3.81
N ARG A 363 2.13 11.47 4.17
CA ARG A 363 1.01 11.45 3.24
C ARG A 363 0.76 12.82 2.60
N ASN A 364 0.86 13.89 3.39
CA ASN A 364 0.69 15.26 2.92
C ASN A 364 1.73 15.63 1.84
N GLU A 365 3.00 15.30 2.05
CA GLU A 365 4.05 15.58 1.07
C GLU A 365 3.93 14.73 -0.20
N LYS A 366 3.49 13.47 -0.08
CA LYS A 366 3.13 12.62 -1.25
C LYS A 366 1.99 13.25 -2.05
N VAL A 367 0.91 13.66 -1.40
CA VAL A 367 -0.26 14.25 -2.06
C VAL A 367 0.11 15.57 -2.75
N LYS A 368 0.94 16.40 -2.11
CA LYS A 368 1.43 17.67 -2.68
C LYS A 368 2.20 17.45 -3.98
N VAL A 369 3.03 16.41 -4.07
CA VAL A 369 3.67 16.01 -5.33
C VAL A 369 2.63 15.65 -6.39
N LEU A 370 1.71 14.74 -6.07
CA LEU A 370 0.70 14.27 -7.04
C LEU A 370 -0.18 15.41 -7.55
N ARG A 371 -0.54 16.37 -6.70
CA ARG A 371 -1.28 17.59 -7.09
C ARG A 371 -0.47 18.54 -7.96
N SER A 372 0.85 18.48 -7.89
CA SER A 372 1.76 19.28 -8.71
C SER A 372 2.07 18.62 -10.05
N MET A 373 1.61 17.38 -10.30
CA MET A 373 1.85 16.70 -11.57
C MET A 373 1.00 17.27 -12.69
N ARG A 374 1.60 17.43 -13.87
CA ARG A 374 0.84 17.75 -15.10
C ARG A 374 0.00 16.53 -15.50
N PRO A 375 -1.29 16.70 -15.85
CA PRO A 375 -2.07 15.64 -16.47
C PRO A 375 -1.40 15.11 -17.74
N LEU A 376 -1.25 13.80 -17.82
CA LEU A 376 -0.57 13.11 -18.90
C LEU A 376 -1.29 13.34 -20.24
N GLN A 377 -0.54 13.73 -21.27
CA GLN A 377 -1.05 13.89 -22.64
C GLN A 377 -0.71 12.67 -23.48
N LEU A 378 -1.48 12.41 -24.54
CA LEU A 378 -1.24 11.25 -25.42
C LEU A 378 0.12 11.27 -26.11
N GLU A 379 0.63 12.47 -26.42
CA GLU A 379 1.95 12.67 -27.03
C GLU A 379 3.12 12.26 -26.10
N ASP A 380 2.88 12.24 -24.79
CA ASP A 380 3.86 11.85 -23.78
C ASP A 380 3.84 10.34 -23.49
N VAL A 381 3.02 9.57 -24.21
CA VAL A 381 2.75 8.14 -23.94
C VAL A 381 2.99 7.28 -25.18
N ALA A 382 3.74 6.20 -24.98
CA ALA A 382 3.84 5.09 -25.92
C ALA A 382 3.21 3.84 -25.31
N VAL A 383 2.35 3.17 -26.07
CA VAL A 383 1.73 1.90 -25.67
C VAL A 383 2.14 0.78 -26.62
N GLY A 384 2.14 -0.45 -26.11
CA GLY A 384 2.43 -1.65 -26.88
C GLY A 384 1.62 -2.84 -26.40
N GLN A 385 1.48 -3.83 -27.29
CA GLN A 385 0.88 -5.11 -26.99
C GLN A 385 1.81 -6.21 -27.51
N TYR A 386 2.29 -7.08 -26.63
CA TYR A 386 3.20 -8.17 -27.01
C TYR A 386 2.55 -9.10 -28.04
N LYS A 387 3.37 -9.55 -29.00
CA LYS A 387 3.00 -10.49 -30.06
C LYS A 387 3.75 -11.81 -29.90
N GLY A 388 3.22 -12.85 -30.54
CA GLY A 388 3.81 -14.18 -30.50
C GLY A 388 5.20 -14.18 -31.14
N HIS A 389 6.09 -15.00 -30.60
CA HIS A 389 7.48 -15.07 -31.01
C HIS A 389 8.06 -16.46 -30.72
N SER A 390 8.97 -16.93 -31.57
CA SER A 390 9.71 -18.18 -31.37
C SER A 390 11.18 -17.90 -31.03
N LYS A 391 11.68 -18.45 -29.92
CA LYS A 391 13.09 -18.37 -29.51
C LYS A 391 13.60 -19.74 -29.06
N GLY A 392 14.73 -20.18 -29.61
CA GLY A 392 15.40 -21.40 -29.16
C GLY A 392 14.51 -22.65 -29.19
N GLY A 393 13.67 -22.79 -30.22
CA GLY A 393 12.72 -23.91 -30.36
C GLY A 393 11.46 -23.82 -29.48
N LYS A 394 11.35 -22.83 -28.60
CA LYS A 394 10.15 -22.56 -27.80
C LYS A 394 9.30 -21.47 -28.46
N SER A 395 8.02 -21.76 -28.66
CA SER A 395 7.03 -20.81 -29.16
C SER A 395 6.33 -20.13 -27.98
N TYR A 396 6.20 -18.81 -28.04
CA TYR A 396 5.50 -17.99 -27.06
C TYR A 396 4.25 -17.38 -27.72
N PRO A 397 3.07 -17.53 -27.11
CA PRO A 397 1.82 -17.04 -27.69
C PRO A 397 1.74 -15.50 -27.64
N ALA A 398 1.01 -14.91 -28.59
CA ALA A 398 0.61 -13.51 -28.55
C ALA A 398 -0.42 -13.26 -27.44
N TYR A 399 -0.62 -11.99 -27.07
CA TYR A 399 -1.65 -11.63 -26.09
C TYR A 399 -3.06 -12.04 -26.54
N THR A 400 -3.36 -11.86 -27.83
CA THR A 400 -4.64 -12.23 -28.45
C THR A 400 -4.79 -13.73 -28.74
N ASP A 401 -3.75 -14.54 -28.50
CA ASP A 401 -3.85 -15.99 -28.63
C ASP A 401 -4.43 -16.63 -27.34
N ASP A 402 -4.52 -15.86 -26.24
CA ASP A 402 -5.22 -16.29 -25.03
C ASP A 402 -6.73 -16.34 -25.32
N PRO A 403 -7.41 -17.50 -25.19
CA PRO A 403 -8.82 -17.64 -25.55
C PRO A 403 -9.76 -16.81 -24.66
N THR A 404 -9.26 -16.29 -23.54
CA THR A 404 -10.01 -15.40 -22.65
C THR A 404 -9.95 -13.93 -23.09
N VAL A 405 -9.15 -13.59 -24.10
CA VAL A 405 -8.96 -12.23 -24.62
C VAL A 405 -9.72 -12.07 -25.94
N PRO A 406 -10.46 -10.96 -26.15
CA PRO A 406 -11.06 -10.67 -27.44
C PRO A 406 -10.01 -10.52 -28.55
N ASN A 407 -10.26 -11.13 -29.72
CA ASN A 407 -9.33 -11.09 -30.87
C ASN A 407 -8.96 -9.67 -31.34
N ASN A 408 -9.86 -8.69 -31.12
CA ASN A 408 -9.67 -7.29 -31.49
C ASN A 408 -9.26 -6.40 -30.30
N SER A 409 -8.78 -7.00 -29.19
CA SER A 409 -8.38 -6.23 -28.01
C SER A 409 -7.22 -5.29 -28.32
N LEU A 410 -7.40 -4.02 -27.92
CA LEU A 410 -6.37 -2.97 -27.96
C LEU A 410 -5.72 -2.76 -26.59
N THR A 411 -5.93 -3.67 -25.64
CA THR A 411 -5.41 -3.52 -24.28
C THR A 411 -3.88 -3.47 -24.29
N PRO A 412 -3.28 -2.41 -23.71
CA PRO A 412 -1.83 -2.30 -23.65
C PRO A 412 -1.27 -3.27 -22.60
N THR A 413 -0.35 -4.13 -23.04
CA THR A 413 0.47 -4.98 -22.16
C THR A 413 1.83 -4.36 -21.86
N PHE A 414 2.16 -3.26 -22.54
CA PHE A 414 3.30 -2.39 -22.31
C PHE A 414 2.87 -0.92 -22.39
N ALA A 415 3.43 -0.08 -21.53
CA ALA A 415 3.30 1.36 -21.62
C ALA A 415 4.57 2.06 -21.11
N ALA A 416 4.91 3.16 -21.76
CA ALA A 416 5.96 4.09 -21.36
C ALA A 416 5.40 5.51 -21.38
N ALA A 417 5.66 6.30 -20.33
CA ALA A 417 5.16 7.66 -20.19
C ALA A 417 6.24 8.59 -19.68
N ALA A 418 6.26 9.83 -20.18
CA ALA A 418 7.02 10.94 -19.61
C ALA A 418 6.10 11.78 -18.72
N LEU A 419 6.40 11.82 -17.42
CA LEU A 419 5.65 12.57 -16.41
C LEU A 419 6.45 13.79 -15.95
N PHE A 420 5.76 14.86 -15.60
CA PHE A 420 6.38 16.10 -15.13
C PHE A 420 5.70 16.59 -13.84
N ILE A 421 6.50 17.09 -12.91
CA ILE A 421 6.07 17.64 -11.61
C ILE A 421 6.37 19.13 -11.62
N ASN A 422 5.34 19.97 -11.59
CA ASN A 422 5.42 21.41 -11.65
C ASN A 422 5.66 22.00 -10.25
N ASN A 423 6.88 21.84 -9.73
CA ASN A 423 7.31 22.48 -8.51
C ASN A 423 8.78 22.93 -8.60
N ALA A 424 9.25 23.71 -7.62
CA ALA A 424 10.59 24.28 -7.63
C ALA A 424 11.70 23.21 -7.73
N ARG A 425 11.52 22.04 -7.11
CA ARG A 425 12.52 20.96 -7.07
C ARG A 425 12.64 20.22 -8.40
N TRP A 426 11.53 19.98 -9.08
CA TRP A 426 11.43 19.05 -10.21
C TRP A 426 11.10 19.68 -11.56
N ASP A 427 10.88 20.99 -11.60
CA ASP A 427 10.60 21.72 -12.84
C ASP A 427 11.65 21.40 -13.94
N GLY A 428 11.14 21.02 -15.11
CA GLY A 428 11.92 20.58 -16.27
C GLY A 428 12.53 19.18 -16.20
N VAL A 429 12.39 18.42 -15.11
CA VAL A 429 12.92 17.06 -14.97
C VAL A 429 11.87 16.03 -15.39
N PRO A 430 12.11 15.22 -16.43
CA PRO A 430 11.19 14.15 -16.81
C PRO A 430 11.31 12.94 -15.88
N PHE A 431 10.16 12.45 -15.44
CA PHE A 431 9.98 11.17 -14.76
C PHE A 431 9.48 10.14 -15.78
N LEU A 432 10.39 9.28 -16.23
CA LEU A 432 10.12 8.25 -17.24
C LEU A 432 9.59 6.99 -16.56
N MET A 433 8.31 6.69 -16.75
CA MET A 433 7.68 5.50 -16.20
C MET A 433 7.49 4.46 -17.29
N LYS A 434 7.94 3.22 -17.07
CA LYS A 434 7.82 2.11 -18.02
C LYS A 434 7.29 0.88 -17.29
N ALA A 435 6.25 0.27 -17.82
CA ALA A 435 5.71 -0.98 -17.29
C ALA A 435 5.37 -1.92 -18.45
N GLY A 436 5.71 -3.20 -18.31
CA GLY A 436 5.29 -4.20 -19.30
C GLY A 436 5.42 -5.65 -18.88
N LYS A 437 4.62 -6.49 -19.52
CA LYS A 437 4.67 -7.96 -19.43
C LYS A 437 5.31 -8.55 -20.70
N ALA A 438 5.77 -9.80 -20.61
CA ALA A 438 6.46 -10.50 -21.69
C ALA A 438 7.69 -9.75 -22.26
N LEU A 439 8.46 -9.12 -21.37
CA LEU A 439 9.71 -8.44 -21.68
C LEU A 439 10.91 -9.39 -21.51
N HIS A 440 12.10 -8.98 -21.93
CA HIS A 440 13.29 -9.86 -21.95
C HIS A 440 13.78 -10.31 -20.57
N THR A 441 13.50 -9.54 -19.52
CA THR A 441 13.99 -9.80 -18.17
C THR A 441 12.98 -9.32 -17.14
N LYS A 442 12.82 -10.09 -16.06
CA LYS A 442 12.12 -9.62 -14.86
C LYS A 442 12.95 -8.54 -14.15
N ARG A 443 12.41 -7.34 -13.96
CA ARG A 443 13.05 -6.24 -13.23
C ARG A 443 12.00 -5.37 -12.54
N ASP A 444 12.21 -5.12 -11.26
CA ASP A 444 11.56 -4.03 -10.52
C ASP A 444 12.67 -3.04 -10.16
N GLN A 445 12.82 -1.94 -10.90
CA GLN A 445 13.96 -1.05 -10.75
C GLN A 445 13.55 0.42 -10.77
N SER A 446 14.03 1.17 -9.77
CA SER A 446 14.09 2.62 -9.82
C SER A 446 15.53 3.04 -10.12
N SER A 447 15.72 3.96 -11.07
CA SER A 447 17.05 4.47 -11.44
C SER A 447 17.03 5.98 -11.60
N VAL A 448 18.11 6.63 -11.19
CA VAL A 448 18.29 8.08 -11.27
C VAL A 448 19.46 8.35 -12.20
N GLN A 449 19.22 9.14 -13.25
CA GLN A 449 20.29 9.58 -14.13
C GLN A 449 20.64 11.03 -13.79
N THR A 450 21.90 11.25 -13.40
CA THR A 450 22.44 12.58 -13.11
C THR A 450 22.80 13.32 -14.40
N ARG A 451 22.87 14.65 -14.32
CA ARG A 451 23.41 15.49 -15.40
C ARG A 451 24.92 15.21 -15.52
N PRO A 452 25.50 15.31 -16.73
CA PRO A 452 26.95 15.32 -16.89
C PRO A 452 27.51 16.49 -16.07
N TRP A 453 28.58 16.24 -15.33
CA TRP A 453 29.31 17.23 -14.56
C TRP A 453 30.04 18.22 -15.46
#